data_AF-A0A5R9ILX1-F1
#
_entry.id   AF-A0A5R9ILX1-F1
#
_cell.length_a   1.000
_cell.length_b   1.000
_cell.length_c   1.000
_cell.angle_alpha   90.00
_cell.angle_beta   90.00
_cell.angle_gamma   90.00
#
_symmetry.space_group_name_H-M   'P 1'
#
loop_
_entity.id
_entity.type
_entity.pdbx_description
1 polymer ?
#
loop_
_entity_poly.entity_id
_entity_poly.type
_entity_poly.pdbx_seq_one_letter_code
_entity_poly.pdbx_strand_id
1 'polypeptide(L)'
;MIGTEFNSKNLYLSLPSIKKPRVKLAVDSSVNLKNSFKLYNPFSLKARVLKFVCYWLIILIPDSVLRIFLTRESNTSDFIKFLEYELGESFISSIYFATSKDKVVIQLQNKRSEIVGYIKFPLNETGIKHLHNEIKAYKIFSEIGIVENVLHTGFYENTPYILLKPLDGKVIRKSNGYAEVIAGKLLRENEAKLQLHPRALGVLSDLKSLSLIEVHDKILLMLEKADLSYRLAFEHGDFAPWNVIESNGKIIPLDFEFFVENGLEHMDLFKFYYQQGTLINNLRGSELIKNLVHALKVEEFDSLFSVFLGIEIVRKCKLEENFAFETSLLNMLVEK
;
A
#
# COMPACT_ATOMS: atom_id res chain seq x y z
N MET A 1 -4.51 19.60 10.83
CA MET A 1 -3.33 19.23 10.00
C MET A 1 -2.14 19.88 10.65
N ILE A 2 -1.19 19.08 11.14
CA ILE A 2 0.07 19.60 11.65
C ILE A 2 0.71 20.39 10.50
N GLY A 3 1.13 21.63 10.75
CA GLY A 3 1.67 22.56 9.76
C GLY A 3 3.05 22.20 9.22
N THR A 4 3.41 20.91 9.21
CA THR A 4 4.72 20.44 8.79
C THR A 4 4.85 20.62 7.28
N GLU A 5 5.83 21.42 6.87
CA GLU A 5 6.27 21.50 5.49
C GLU A 5 7.37 20.47 5.22
N PHE A 6 7.45 19.98 3.98
CA PHE A 6 8.38 18.92 3.58
C PHE A 6 9.25 19.33 2.38
N ASN A 7 9.25 20.61 2.02
CA ASN A 7 9.98 21.11 0.86
C ASN A 7 11.43 21.41 1.26
N SER A 8 12.38 21.03 0.42
CA SER A 8 13.72 21.64 0.38
C SER A 8 13.69 22.96 -0.39
N LYS A 9 14.78 23.75 -0.33
CA LYS A 9 14.90 25.02 -1.06
C LYS A 9 15.06 24.82 -2.57
N ASN A 10 13.93 24.72 -3.28
CA ASN A 10 13.87 24.45 -4.72
C ASN A 10 12.60 25.07 -5.36
N LEU A 11 12.53 25.04 -6.70
CA LEU A 11 11.30 25.28 -7.46
C LEU A 11 10.46 24.00 -7.54
N TYR A 12 9.17 24.14 -7.25
CA TYR A 12 8.22 23.01 -7.25
C TYR A 12 7.11 23.15 -8.27
N LEU A 13 6.89 22.07 -9.01
CA LEU A 13 5.65 21.83 -9.76
C LEU A 13 4.63 21.13 -8.86
N SER A 14 3.42 21.70 -8.76
CA SER A 14 2.31 21.10 -8.02
C SER A 14 1.28 20.49 -8.97
N LEU A 15 1.06 19.17 -8.91
CA LEU A 15 0.05 18.48 -9.73
C LEU A 15 -1.04 17.85 -8.88
N PRO A 16 -2.32 17.86 -9.30
CA PRO A 16 -2.80 18.48 -10.55
C PRO A 16 -2.91 20.00 -10.46
N SER A 17 -2.86 20.59 -9.26
CA SER A 17 -2.93 22.04 -9.07
C SER A 17 -2.17 22.48 -7.82
N ILE A 18 -1.83 23.78 -7.75
CA ILE A 18 -1.19 24.41 -6.59
C ILE A 18 -2.08 24.36 -5.35
N LYS A 19 -3.41 24.50 -5.50
CA LYS A 19 -4.35 24.56 -4.37
C LYS A 19 -4.63 23.19 -3.75
N LYS A 20 -4.59 22.14 -4.57
CA LYS A 20 -4.87 20.75 -4.15
C LYS A 20 -3.84 19.81 -4.80
N PRO A 21 -2.56 19.89 -4.42
CA PRO A 21 -1.54 19.02 -4.99
C PRO A 21 -1.71 17.60 -4.46
N ARG A 22 -1.63 16.62 -5.35
CA ARG A 22 -1.28 15.23 -5.02
C ARG A 22 0.21 15.01 -5.01
N VAL A 23 0.96 15.76 -5.81
CA VAL A 23 2.42 15.76 -5.79
C VAL A 23 2.97 17.18 -5.85
N LYS A 24 4.12 17.37 -5.20
CA LYS A 24 5.00 18.52 -5.36
C LYS A 24 6.36 17.99 -5.83
N LEU A 25 6.74 18.31 -7.05
CA LEU A 25 7.93 17.77 -7.70
C LEU A 25 8.99 18.87 -7.78
N ALA A 26 10.21 18.60 -7.32
CA ALA A 26 11.33 19.51 -7.49
C ALA A 26 11.78 19.52 -8.95
N VAL A 27 11.94 20.71 -9.53
CA VAL A 27 12.17 20.90 -10.98
C VAL A 27 13.33 21.84 -11.33
N ASP A 28 14.24 22.11 -10.40
CA ASP A 28 15.36 23.04 -10.61
C ASP A 28 16.35 22.64 -11.70
N SER A 29 16.39 21.35 -12.04
CA SER A 29 17.24 20.83 -13.12
C SER A 29 16.51 19.71 -13.85
N SER A 30 16.92 19.45 -15.09
CA SER A 30 16.38 18.36 -15.91
C SER A 30 16.57 16.98 -15.25
N VAL A 31 17.67 16.79 -14.51
CA VAL A 31 17.96 15.56 -13.77
C VAL A 31 17.03 15.42 -12.56
N ASN A 32 16.89 16.49 -11.76
CA ASN A 32 15.98 16.51 -10.61
C ASN A 32 14.54 16.28 -11.07
N LEU A 33 14.11 16.96 -12.14
CA LEU A 33 12.80 16.76 -12.77
C LEU A 33 12.57 15.28 -13.12
N LYS A 34 13.51 14.66 -13.84
CA LYS A 34 13.40 13.25 -14.24
C LYS A 34 13.22 12.32 -13.04
N ASN A 35 13.99 12.55 -11.97
CA ASN A 35 13.91 11.76 -10.74
C ASN A 35 12.63 12.01 -9.94
N SER A 36 12.22 13.26 -9.80
CA SER A 36 10.97 13.66 -9.12
C SER A 36 9.76 12.99 -9.77
N PHE A 37 9.76 12.89 -11.11
CA PHE A 37 8.71 12.19 -11.84
C PHE A 37 8.71 10.66 -11.62
N LYS A 38 9.77 10.05 -11.07
CA LYS A 38 9.74 8.64 -10.64
C LYS A 38 8.84 8.42 -9.41
N LEU A 39 8.71 9.42 -8.53
CA LEU A 39 7.80 9.35 -7.36
C LEU A 39 6.33 9.24 -7.78
N TYR A 40 5.95 9.88 -8.90
CA TYR A 40 4.57 9.88 -9.38
C TYR A 40 4.32 8.76 -10.39
N ASN A 41 3.84 7.59 -9.97
CA ASN A 41 3.46 6.48 -10.86
C ASN A 41 1.94 6.31 -10.97
N PRO A 42 1.27 7.10 -11.84
CA PRO A 42 -0.18 7.01 -11.97
C PRO A 42 -0.65 5.71 -12.65
N PHE A 43 -1.70 5.11 -12.09
CA PHE A 43 -2.36 3.93 -12.68
C PHE A 43 -3.27 4.28 -13.87
N SER A 44 -4.09 5.34 -13.75
CA SER A 44 -5.08 5.67 -14.77
C SER A 44 -4.44 6.21 -16.05
N LEU A 45 -5.03 5.90 -17.22
CA LEU A 45 -4.54 6.40 -18.50
C LEU A 45 -4.52 7.94 -18.54
N LYS A 46 -5.59 8.58 -18.04
CA LYS A 46 -5.69 10.04 -17.95
C LYS A 46 -4.51 10.64 -17.18
N ALA A 47 -4.16 10.06 -16.02
CA ALA A 47 -3.06 10.55 -15.20
C ALA A 47 -1.68 10.23 -15.81
N ARG A 48 -1.53 9.11 -16.54
CA ARG A 48 -0.31 8.82 -17.33
C ARG A 48 -0.09 9.83 -18.45
N VAL A 49 -1.14 10.18 -19.17
CA VAL A 49 -1.10 11.23 -20.21
C VAL A 49 -0.76 12.58 -19.58
N LEU A 50 -1.41 12.95 -18.48
CA LEU A 50 -1.09 14.18 -17.74
C LEU A 50 0.39 14.22 -17.31
N LYS A 51 0.90 13.13 -16.74
CA LYS A 51 2.32 13.00 -16.36
C LYS A 51 3.23 13.26 -17.57
N PHE A 52 2.94 12.63 -18.70
CA PHE A 52 3.73 12.77 -19.91
C PHE A 52 3.69 14.21 -20.45
N VAL A 53 2.50 14.80 -20.58
CA VAL A 53 2.33 16.17 -21.08
C VAL A 53 3.02 17.17 -20.15
N CYS A 54 2.84 17.07 -18.84
CA CYS A 54 3.51 17.95 -17.88
C CYS A 54 5.03 17.83 -17.97
N TYR A 55 5.56 16.61 -18.07
CA TYR A 55 7.00 16.39 -18.21
C TYR A 55 7.56 17.07 -19.47
N TRP A 56 6.89 16.89 -20.61
CA TRP A 56 7.33 17.51 -21.87
C TRP A 56 7.18 19.02 -21.90
N LEU A 57 6.06 19.55 -21.39
CA LEU A 57 5.87 21.00 -21.29
C LEU A 57 6.99 21.63 -20.47
N ILE A 58 7.41 21.00 -19.38
CA ILE A 58 8.47 21.54 -18.54
C ILE A 58 9.84 21.50 -19.24
N ILE A 59 10.12 20.48 -20.03
CA ILE A 59 11.38 20.40 -20.79
C ILE A 59 11.44 21.42 -21.92
N LEU A 60 10.30 21.70 -22.57
CA LEU A 60 10.24 22.54 -23.76
C LEU A 60 10.10 24.04 -23.43
N ILE A 61 9.57 24.38 -22.25
CA ILE A 61 9.36 25.77 -21.83
C ILE A 61 10.69 26.33 -21.29
N PRO A 62 11.15 27.52 -21.74
CA PRO A 62 12.33 28.16 -21.17
C PRO A 62 12.19 28.38 -19.65
N ASP A 63 13.29 28.20 -18.91
CA ASP A 63 13.32 28.31 -17.44
C ASP A 63 12.68 29.60 -16.90
N SER A 64 12.84 30.71 -17.61
CA SER A 64 12.27 32.01 -17.26
C SER A 64 10.73 32.01 -17.23
N VAL A 65 10.09 31.34 -18.20
CA VAL A 65 8.63 31.23 -18.30
C VAL A 65 8.09 30.25 -17.26
N LEU A 66 8.82 29.15 -17.06
CA LEU A 66 8.48 28.10 -16.09
C LEU A 66 8.40 28.65 -14.67
N ARG A 67 9.40 29.47 -14.29
CA ARG A 67 9.48 30.15 -12.99
C ARG A 67 8.28 31.04 -12.69
N ILE A 68 7.70 31.68 -13.71
CA ILE A 68 6.63 32.67 -13.54
C ILE A 68 5.25 32.01 -13.42
N PHE A 69 4.97 30.96 -14.20
CA PHE A 69 3.59 30.48 -14.37
C PHE A 69 3.26 29.17 -13.65
N LEU A 70 4.23 28.28 -13.44
CA LEU A 70 3.94 26.89 -13.05
C LEU A 70 4.62 26.44 -11.77
N THR A 71 5.61 27.19 -11.29
CA THR A 71 6.40 26.80 -10.12
C THR A 71 6.29 27.80 -8.98
N ARG A 72 6.50 27.31 -7.76
CA ARG A 72 6.75 28.16 -6.59
C ARG A 72 8.10 27.82 -5.99
N GLU A 73 8.88 28.84 -5.68
CA GLU A 73 10.04 28.70 -4.82
C GLU A 73 9.57 28.40 -3.40
N SER A 74 10.27 27.50 -2.73
CA SER A 74 10.04 27.16 -1.34
C SER A 74 11.34 27.27 -0.56
N ASN A 75 11.24 27.50 0.75
CA ASN A 75 12.39 27.43 1.65
C ASN A 75 12.55 26.00 2.16
N THR A 76 13.76 25.64 2.60
CA THR A 76 13.97 24.36 3.29
C THR A 76 13.17 24.35 4.59
N SER A 77 12.27 23.38 4.71
CA SER A 77 11.46 23.19 5.90
C SER A 77 12.29 22.63 7.06
N ASP A 78 11.79 22.78 8.28
CA ASP A 78 12.50 22.31 9.47
C ASP A 78 12.62 20.78 9.51
N PHE A 79 11.64 20.06 8.97
CA PHE A 79 11.74 18.61 8.78
C PHE A 79 12.90 18.23 7.85
N ILE A 80 13.08 18.92 6.73
CA ILE A 80 14.21 18.63 5.83
C ILE A 80 15.53 18.98 6.51
N LYS A 81 15.67 20.14 7.16
CA LYS A 81 16.89 20.49 7.90
C LYS A 81 17.24 19.46 8.97
N PHE A 82 16.22 18.95 9.68
CA PHE A 82 16.38 17.89 10.66
C PHE A 82 16.96 16.62 10.02
N LEU A 83 16.41 16.17 8.90
CA LEU A 83 16.93 15.01 8.17
C LEU A 83 18.35 15.24 7.65
N GLU A 84 18.64 16.45 7.16
CA GLU A 84 19.99 16.79 6.68
C GLU A 84 21.03 16.73 7.80
N TYR A 85 20.65 17.19 8.99
CA TYR A 85 21.48 17.06 10.19
C TYR A 85 21.63 15.59 10.61
N GLU A 86 20.53 14.84 10.66
CA GLU A 86 20.52 13.44 11.13
C GLU A 86 21.29 12.50 10.21
N LEU A 87 21.19 12.70 8.89
CA LEU A 87 21.82 11.85 7.87
C LEU A 87 23.16 12.40 7.36
N GLY A 88 23.56 13.61 7.78
CA GLY A 88 24.82 14.23 7.40
C GLY A 88 24.92 14.59 5.91
N GLU A 89 23.79 14.79 5.22
CA GLU A 89 23.72 15.06 3.78
C GLU A 89 22.62 16.07 3.47
N SER A 90 22.84 16.97 2.50
CA SER A 90 21.79 17.89 2.06
C SER A 90 20.84 17.25 1.06
N PHE A 91 19.55 17.56 1.13
CA PHE A 91 18.56 16.90 0.28
C PHE A 91 17.75 17.87 -0.59
N ILE A 92 17.43 17.37 -1.77
CA ILE A 92 16.33 17.87 -2.61
C ILE A 92 15.16 16.92 -2.40
N SER A 93 14.01 17.46 -2.02
CA SER A 93 12.82 16.65 -1.73
C SER A 93 11.76 16.75 -2.82
N SER A 94 11.00 15.68 -3.01
CA SER A 94 9.75 15.69 -3.76
C SER A 94 8.69 14.94 -2.97
N ILE A 95 7.45 15.42 -3.01
CA ILE A 95 6.42 15.01 -2.06
C ILE A 95 5.24 14.42 -2.81
N TYR A 96 4.74 13.29 -2.33
CA TYR A 96 3.48 12.67 -2.70
C TYR A 96 2.54 12.66 -1.49
N PHE A 97 1.36 13.23 -1.66
CA PHE A 97 0.30 13.22 -0.66
C PHE A 97 -0.61 12.01 -0.89
N ALA A 98 -0.68 11.10 0.07
CA ALA A 98 -1.49 9.89 -0.04
C ALA A 98 -2.98 10.24 -0.22
N THR A 99 -3.70 9.39 -0.94
CA THR A 99 -5.13 9.61 -1.24
C THR A 99 -5.98 9.63 0.03
N SER A 100 -5.66 8.76 0.99
CA SER A 100 -6.22 8.65 2.35
C SER A 100 -5.88 9.84 3.25
N LYS A 101 -4.92 10.70 2.85
CA LYS A 101 -4.43 11.86 3.63
C LYS A 101 -3.92 11.51 5.04
N ASP A 102 -3.54 10.27 5.25
CA ASP A 102 -2.95 9.76 6.50
C ASP A 102 -1.42 9.79 6.48
N LYS A 103 -0.79 9.86 5.30
CA LYS A 103 0.66 9.96 5.14
C LYS A 103 1.09 10.84 3.97
N VAL A 104 2.35 11.29 4.03
CA VAL A 104 3.11 11.77 2.87
C VAL A 104 4.26 10.81 2.58
N VAL A 105 4.61 10.69 1.31
CA VAL A 105 5.82 10.02 0.85
C VAL A 105 6.76 11.07 0.28
N ILE A 106 7.99 11.13 0.79
CA ILE A 106 8.98 12.14 0.45
C ILE A 106 10.15 11.42 -0.21
N GLN A 107 10.38 11.65 -1.49
CA GLN A 107 11.60 11.22 -2.17
C GLN A 107 12.74 12.17 -1.79
N LEU A 108 13.87 11.62 -1.34
CA LEU A 108 15.09 12.37 -1.08
C LEU A 108 16.10 12.14 -2.20
N GLN A 109 16.66 13.22 -2.72
CA GLN A 109 17.77 13.20 -3.67
C GLN A 109 18.96 13.96 -3.09
N ASN A 110 20.18 13.48 -3.30
CA ASN A 110 21.38 14.20 -2.87
C ASN A 110 21.83 15.27 -3.89
N LYS A 111 22.92 15.98 -3.58
CA LYS A 111 23.51 16.99 -4.50
C LYS A 111 23.99 16.41 -5.85
N ARG A 112 24.21 15.10 -5.91
CA ARG A 112 24.58 14.39 -7.15
C ARG A 112 23.35 13.96 -7.96
N SER A 113 22.15 14.34 -7.51
CA SER A 113 20.87 13.92 -8.09
C SER A 113 20.70 12.40 -8.07
N GLU A 114 21.26 11.70 -7.09
CA GLU A 114 20.99 10.30 -6.83
C GLU A 114 19.81 10.21 -5.86
N ILE A 115 18.86 9.30 -6.11
CA ILE A 115 17.77 9.04 -5.18
C ILE A 115 18.34 8.27 -4.00
N VAL A 116 18.33 8.88 -2.82
CA VAL A 116 18.82 8.28 -1.58
C VAL A 116 17.78 7.33 -1.01
N GLY A 117 16.51 7.71 -1.06
CA GLY A 117 15.42 6.90 -0.55
C GLY A 117 14.07 7.61 -0.52
N TYR A 118 13.12 6.92 0.09
CA TYR A 118 11.75 7.38 0.25
C TYR A 118 11.36 7.38 1.72
N ILE A 119 11.02 8.54 2.25
CA ILE A 119 10.48 8.66 3.60
C ILE A 119 8.97 8.50 3.56
N LYS A 120 8.41 7.70 4.46
CA LYS A 120 6.98 7.76 4.78
C LYS A 120 6.81 8.47 6.13
N PHE A 121 6.01 9.52 6.13
CA PHE A 121 5.73 10.35 7.31
C PHE A 121 4.21 10.45 7.52
N PRO A 122 3.68 10.08 8.69
CA PRO A 122 2.25 10.09 8.95
C PRO A 122 1.75 11.50 9.27
N LEU A 123 0.50 11.79 8.92
CA LEU A 123 -0.15 13.09 9.10
C LEU A 123 -1.21 13.08 10.21
N ASN A 124 -1.60 11.90 10.68
CA ASN A 124 -2.62 11.68 11.70
C ASN A 124 -2.39 10.34 12.42
N GLU A 125 -3.23 10.06 13.44
CA GLU A 125 -3.12 8.85 14.26
C GLU A 125 -3.27 7.54 13.46
N THR A 126 -4.15 7.52 12.46
CA THR A 126 -4.31 6.37 11.57
C THR A 126 -3.01 6.10 10.82
N GLY A 127 -2.38 7.15 10.26
CA GLY A 127 -1.08 7.05 9.61
C GLY A 127 0.02 6.57 10.55
N ILE A 128 0.01 7.00 11.83
CA ILE A 128 0.98 6.52 12.83
C ILE A 128 0.82 5.02 13.06
N LYS A 129 -0.42 4.53 13.21
CA LYS A 129 -0.71 3.09 13.37
C LYS A 129 -0.24 2.30 12.14
N HIS A 130 -0.57 2.77 10.95
CA HIS A 130 -0.13 2.18 9.68
C HIS A 130 1.40 2.13 9.56
N LEU A 131 2.09 3.20 9.94
CA LEU A 131 3.54 3.25 9.89
C LEU A 131 4.19 2.27 10.88
N HIS A 132 3.67 2.16 12.10
CA HIS A 132 4.17 1.19 13.07
C HIS A 132 3.99 -0.26 12.58
N ASN A 133 2.84 -0.57 11.97
CA ASN A 133 2.62 -1.87 11.35
C ASN A 133 3.62 -2.12 10.23
N GLU A 134 3.87 -1.12 9.38
CA GLU A 134 4.84 -1.25 8.28
C GLU A 134 6.28 -1.44 8.78
N ILE A 135 6.72 -0.70 9.79
CA ILE A 135 8.05 -0.89 10.42
C ILE A 135 8.17 -2.32 10.98
N LYS A 136 7.12 -2.81 11.66
CA LYS A 136 7.09 -4.17 12.20
C LYS A 136 7.18 -5.21 11.08
N ALA A 137 6.45 -5.02 10.00
CA ALA A 137 6.47 -5.91 8.84
C ALA A 137 7.85 -5.97 8.20
N TYR A 138 8.49 -4.81 7.95
CA TYR A 138 9.85 -4.76 7.39
C TYR A 138 10.85 -5.50 8.25
N LYS A 139 10.79 -5.34 9.58
CA LYS A 139 11.67 -6.06 10.51
C LYS A 139 11.51 -7.58 10.37
N ILE A 140 10.27 -8.08 10.37
CA ILE A 140 10.01 -9.52 10.26
C ILE A 140 10.41 -10.03 8.87
N PHE A 141 10.02 -9.32 7.81
CA PHE A 141 10.22 -9.74 6.43
C PHE A 141 11.66 -9.66 5.96
N SER A 142 12.48 -8.80 6.55
CA SER A 142 13.92 -8.77 6.28
C SER A 142 14.65 -9.94 6.95
N GLU A 143 14.25 -10.33 8.17
CA GLU A 143 14.81 -11.48 8.88
C GLU A 143 14.59 -12.80 8.10
N ILE A 144 13.45 -12.94 7.43
CA ILE A 144 13.15 -14.11 6.57
C ILE A 144 13.53 -13.92 5.09
N GLY A 145 14.23 -12.84 4.75
CA GLY A 145 14.81 -12.62 3.41
C GLY A 145 13.80 -12.33 2.29
N ILE A 146 12.62 -11.81 2.62
CA ILE A 146 11.61 -11.38 1.63
C ILE A 146 11.90 -9.95 1.15
N VAL A 147 12.26 -9.05 2.05
CA VAL A 147 12.61 -7.65 1.73
C VAL A 147 13.99 -7.30 2.29
N GLU A 148 14.57 -6.21 1.82
CA GLU A 148 15.75 -5.64 2.47
C GLU A 148 15.35 -4.87 3.75
N ASN A 149 16.30 -4.72 4.67
CA ASN A 149 16.10 -3.85 5.83
C ASN A 149 15.83 -2.40 5.40
N VAL A 150 15.06 -1.70 6.23
CA VAL A 150 14.85 -0.25 6.11
C VAL A 150 16.19 0.46 6.26
N LEU A 151 16.36 1.59 5.56
CA LEU A 151 17.60 2.36 5.67
C LEU A 151 17.71 3.04 7.02
N HIS A 152 16.59 3.58 7.52
CA HIS A 152 16.54 4.29 8.79
C HIS A 152 15.10 4.38 9.34
N THR A 153 14.99 4.50 10.66
CA THR A 153 13.74 4.84 11.36
C THR A 153 14.05 5.89 12.41
N GLY A 154 13.21 6.91 12.54
CA GLY A 154 13.44 7.98 13.51
C GLY A 154 12.15 8.66 13.95
N PHE A 155 12.31 9.75 14.71
CA PHE A 155 11.21 10.58 15.20
C PHE A 155 11.49 12.05 14.92
N TYR A 156 10.48 12.77 14.44
CA TYR A 156 10.50 14.23 14.34
C TYR A 156 9.29 14.78 15.10
N GLU A 157 9.54 15.63 16.10
CA GLU A 157 8.48 16.20 16.96
C GLU A 157 7.53 15.12 17.53
N ASN A 158 8.10 14.01 18.02
CA ASN A 158 7.40 12.81 18.51
C ASN A 158 6.60 12.02 17.45
N THR A 159 6.70 12.38 16.17
CA THR A 159 6.06 11.66 15.07
C THR A 159 7.06 10.69 14.43
N PRO A 160 6.76 9.39 14.36
CA PRO A 160 7.67 8.41 13.76
C PRO A 160 7.76 8.60 12.24
N TYR A 161 8.90 8.22 11.67
CA TYR A 161 9.07 8.13 10.22
C TYR A 161 9.96 6.92 9.86
N ILE A 162 9.83 6.45 8.63
CA ILE A 162 10.67 5.38 8.05
C ILE A 162 11.33 5.88 6.77
N LEU A 163 12.60 5.56 6.56
CA LEU A 163 13.33 5.77 5.32
C LEU A 163 13.56 4.42 4.62
N LEU A 164 13.00 4.29 3.42
CA LEU A 164 13.08 3.10 2.59
C LEU A 164 14.10 3.28 1.46
N LYS A 165 14.79 2.19 1.12
CA LYS A 165 15.68 2.14 -0.03
C LYS A 165 14.90 2.35 -1.34
N PRO A 166 15.46 3.05 -2.34
CA PRO A 166 14.83 3.11 -3.64
C PRO A 166 14.79 1.72 -4.29
N LEU A 167 13.64 1.39 -4.85
CA LEU A 167 13.45 0.17 -5.63
C LEU A 167 13.30 0.54 -7.10
N ASP A 168 14.35 0.26 -7.88
CA ASP A 168 14.28 0.35 -9.34
C ASP A 168 13.70 -0.96 -9.87
N GLY A 169 12.48 -0.91 -10.39
CA GLY A 169 11.81 -2.09 -10.89
C GLY A 169 10.51 -1.81 -11.61
N LYS A 170 9.86 -2.88 -12.06
CA LYS A 170 8.56 -2.80 -12.76
C LYS A 170 7.47 -3.37 -11.87
N VAL A 171 6.35 -2.66 -11.81
CA VAL A 171 5.13 -3.17 -11.18
C VAL A 171 4.60 -4.35 -12.00
N ILE A 172 4.35 -5.48 -11.34
CA ILE A 172 3.87 -6.69 -11.99
C ILE A 172 2.34 -6.74 -11.95
N ARG A 173 1.68 -6.95 -13.10
CA ARG A 173 0.21 -6.85 -13.20
C ARG A 173 -0.53 -8.18 -13.19
N LYS A 174 0.16 -9.30 -13.42
CA LYS A 174 -0.43 -10.63 -13.53
C LYS A 174 0.36 -11.59 -12.69
N SER A 175 -0.29 -12.36 -11.81
CA SER A 175 0.38 -13.48 -11.15
C SER A 175 0.86 -14.45 -12.21
N ASN A 176 2.18 -14.50 -12.41
CA ASN A 176 2.85 -15.58 -13.13
C ASN A 176 3.41 -16.59 -12.10
N GLY A 177 2.62 -16.91 -11.06
CA GLY A 177 3.01 -17.78 -9.95
C GLY A 177 3.76 -17.08 -8.80
N TYR A 178 4.12 -15.80 -8.95
CA TYR A 178 4.90 -15.11 -7.91
C TYR A 178 4.08 -14.85 -6.64
N ALA A 179 2.76 -14.69 -6.76
CA ALA A 179 1.90 -14.42 -5.61
C ALA A 179 1.93 -15.60 -4.65
N GLU A 180 1.83 -16.82 -5.20
CA GLU A 180 1.94 -18.09 -4.50
C GLU A 180 3.32 -18.28 -3.88
N VAL A 181 4.39 -17.95 -4.61
CA VAL A 181 5.75 -18.04 -4.07
C VAL A 181 5.95 -17.10 -2.88
N ILE A 182 5.44 -15.87 -2.94
CA ILE A 182 5.51 -14.94 -1.81
C ILE A 182 4.64 -15.45 -0.65
N ALA A 183 3.37 -15.76 -0.89
CA ALA A 183 2.46 -16.25 0.14
C ALA A 183 3.00 -17.51 0.83
N GLY A 184 3.61 -18.42 0.07
CA GLY A 184 4.24 -19.64 0.60
C GLY A 184 5.41 -19.36 1.55
N LYS A 185 6.20 -18.31 1.28
CA LYS A 185 7.29 -17.88 2.19
C LYS A 185 6.80 -17.23 3.47
N LEU A 186 5.54 -16.82 3.51
CA LEU A 186 4.92 -16.15 4.65
C LEU A 186 4.21 -17.13 5.61
N LEU A 187 4.14 -18.42 5.24
CA LEU A 187 3.56 -19.46 6.08
C LEU A 187 4.44 -19.73 7.31
N ARG A 188 3.79 -19.96 8.45
CA ARG A 188 4.42 -20.34 9.71
C ARG A 188 4.10 -21.81 10.02
N GLU A 189 4.82 -22.39 10.97
CA GLU A 189 4.67 -23.79 11.35
C GLU A 189 3.39 -24.07 12.14
N ASN A 190 2.90 -23.09 12.92
CA ASN A 190 1.70 -23.26 13.71
C ASN A 190 0.45 -23.34 12.83
N GLU A 191 -0.49 -24.22 13.21
CA GLU A 191 -1.79 -24.38 12.56
C GLU A 191 -2.91 -24.41 13.59
N ALA A 192 -4.12 -24.09 13.13
CA ALA A 192 -5.34 -24.20 13.91
C ALA A 192 -6.52 -24.54 13.00
N LYS A 193 -7.51 -25.27 13.52
CA LYS A 193 -8.80 -25.43 12.83
C LYS A 193 -9.37 -24.06 12.46
N LEU A 194 -9.97 -23.93 11.28
CA LEU A 194 -10.44 -22.63 10.77
C LEU A 194 -11.33 -21.88 11.78
N GLN A 195 -12.27 -22.60 12.40
CA GLN A 195 -13.18 -22.06 13.41
C GLN A 195 -12.49 -21.58 14.70
N LEU A 196 -11.29 -22.07 15.00
CA LEU A 196 -10.46 -21.67 16.13
C LEU A 196 -9.29 -20.77 15.73
N HIS A 197 -9.16 -20.46 14.44
CA HIS A 197 -8.01 -19.72 13.95
C HIS A 197 -8.05 -18.27 14.46
N PRO A 198 -6.96 -17.72 15.02
CA PRO A 198 -6.96 -16.38 15.64
C PRO A 198 -7.48 -15.28 14.71
N ARG A 199 -7.12 -15.35 13.42
CA ARG A 199 -7.59 -14.41 12.40
C ARG A 199 -9.12 -14.47 12.21
N ALA A 200 -9.71 -15.67 12.14
CA ALA A 200 -11.15 -15.83 11.95
C ALA A 200 -11.93 -15.37 13.20
N LEU A 201 -11.46 -15.73 14.38
CA LEU A 201 -12.03 -15.25 15.65
C LEU A 201 -11.94 -13.72 15.76
N GLY A 202 -10.82 -13.12 15.34
CA GLY A 202 -10.65 -11.68 15.28
C GLY A 202 -11.69 -10.99 14.39
N VAL A 203 -11.97 -11.56 13.21
CA VAL A 203 -13.01 -11.06 12.29
C VAL A 203 -14.40 -11.11 12.94
N LEU A 204 -14.77 -12.23 13.55
CA LEU A 204 -16.06 -12.36 14.24
C LEU A 204 -16.18 -11.33 15.39
N SER A 205 -15.11 -11.13 16.15
CA SER A 205 -15.10 -10.13 17.22
C SER A 205 -15.24 -8.70 16.68
N ASP A 206 -14.53 -8.37 15.60
CA ASP A 206 -14.63 -7.06 14.94
C ASP A 206 -16.05 -6.82 14.43
N LEU A 207 -16.67 -7.80 13.76
CA LEU A 207 -18.05 -7.68 13.23
C LEU A 207 -19.07 -7.42 14.34
N LYS A 208 -18.94 -8.11 15.48
CA LYS A 208 -19.75 -7.84 16.68
C LYS A 208 -19.55 -6.42 17.20
N SER A 209 -18.30 -5.96 17.31
CA SER A 209 -17.99 -4.61 17.79
C SER A 209 -18.57 -3.51 16.90
N LEU A 210 -18.70 -3.78 15.61
CA LEU A 210 -19.26 -2.89 14.60
C LEU A 210 -20.77 -3.05 14.41
N SER A 211 -21.44 -3.88 15.25
CA SER A 211 -22.87 -4.18 15.15
C SER A 211 -23.31 -4.80 13.81
N LEU A 212 -22.40 -5.50 13.12
CA LEU A 212 -22.66 -6.18 11.85
C LEU A 212 -23.13 -7.63 12.09
N ILE A 213 -24.20 -7.80 12.87
CA ILE A 213 -24.66 -9.10 13.38
C ILE A 213 -25.05 -10.06 12.26
N GLU A 214 -25.74 -9.59 11.22
CA GLU A 214 -26.15 -10.45 10.10
C GLU A 214 -24.93 -11.04 9.35
N VAL A 215 -23.87 -10.25 9.16
CA VAL A 215 -22.62 -10.70 8.52
C VAL A 215 -21.89 -11.68 9.44
N HIS A 216 -21.84 -11.37 10.74
CA HIS A 216 -21.27 -12.26 11.76
C HIS A 216 -21.91 -13.65 11.72
N ASP A 217 -23.24 -13.73 11.74
CA ASP A 217 -23.95 -15.01 11.84
C ASP A 217 -23.77 -15.86 10.57
N LYS A 218 -23.74 -15.21 9.40
CA LYS A 218 -23.43 -15.87 8.12
C LYS A 218 -22.04 -16.47 8.10
N ILE A 219 -21.03 -15.74 8.56
CA ILE A 219 -19.65 -16.26 8.62
C ILE A 219 -19.54 -17.36 9.66
N LEU A 220 -20.19 -17.23 10.82
CA LEU A 220 -20.20 -18.26 11.86
C LEU A 220 -20.75 -19.59 11.30
N LEU A 221 -21.88 -19.55 10.59
CA LEU A 221 -22.46 -20.74 9.95
C LEU A 221 -21.50 -21.40 8.95
N MET A 222 -20.71 -20.61 8.23
CA MET A 222 -19.70 -21.14 7.28
C MET A 222 -18.50 -21.75 8.00
N LEU A 223 -18.12 -21.19 9.16
CA LEU A 223 -17.03 -21.71 9.98
C LEU A 223 -17.40 -23.02 10.69
N GLU A 224 -18.66 -23.18 11.12
CA GLU A 224 -19.15 -24.43 11.74
C GLU A 224 -19.10 -25.64 10.79
N LYS A 225 -19.07 -25.39 9.48
CA LYS A 225 -18.93 -26.43 8.44
C LYS A 225 -17.47 -26.80 8.15
N ALA A 226 -16.51 -26.01 8.63
CA ALA A 226 -15.10 -26.21 8.35
C ALA A 226 -14.45 -27.13 9.40
N ASP A 227 -13.73 -28.15 8.95
CA ASP A 227 -13.03 -29.11 9.80
C ASP A 227 -11.51 -29.12 9.58
N LEU A 228 -11.03 -28.50 8.49
CA LEU A 228 -9.59 -28.46 8.20
C LEU A 228 -8.85 -27.47 9.10
N SER A 229 -7.56 -27.79 9.29
CA SER A 229 -6.60 -26.92 9.95
C SER A 229 -5.84 -26.10 8.93
N TYR A 230 -5.62 -24.85 9.27
CA TYR A 230 -4.96 -23.87 8.43
C TYR A 230 -3.77 -23.28 9.15
N ARG A 231 -2.67 -23.07 8.43
CA ARG A 231 -1.48 -22.46 9.00
C ARG A 231 -1.67 -20.99 9.30
N LEU A 232 -1.02 -20.55 10.36
CA LEU A 232 -0.77 -19.13 10.58
C LEU A 232 0.14 -18.62 9.48
N ALA A 233 -0.09 -17.39 9.05
CA ALA A 233 0.73 -16.71 8.08
C ALA A 233 1.04 -15.30 8.55
N PHE A 234 2.18 -14.77 8.13
CA PHE A 234 2.38 -13.34 8.13
C PHE A 234 1.61 -12.74 6.95
N GLU A 235 0.47 -12.10 7.21
CA GLU A 235 -0.40 -11.56 6.17
C GLU A 235 0.03 -10.12 5.82
N HIS A 236 0.23 -9.85 4.54
CA HIS A 236 0.51 -8.51 4.03
C HIS A 236 -0.70 -7.58 4.20
N GLY A 237 -1.92 -8.11 4.03
CA GLY A 237 -3.19 -7.44 4.31
C GLY A 237 -3.72 -6.53 3.20
N ASP A 238 -2.86 -6.11 2.27
CA ASP A 238 -3.25 -5.47 1.01
C ASP A 238 -2.42 -6.01 -0.17
N PHE A 239 -2.28 -7.34 -0.22
CA PHE A 239 -1.51 -7.98 -1.27
C PHE A 239 -2.20 -7.85 -2.63
N ALA A 240 -1.68 -6.95 -3.47
CA ALA A 240 -2.24 -6.61 -4.76
C ALA A 240 -1.15 -6.52 -5.83
N PRO A 241 -1.48 -6.64 -7.14
CA PRO A 241 -0.47 -6.57 -8.20
C PRO A 241 0.38 -5.30 -8.16
N TRP A 242 -0.22 -4.16 -7.79
CA TRP A 242 0.51 -2.90 -7.69
C TRP A 242 1.43 -2.76 -6.47
N ASN A 243 1.28 -3.62 -5.48
CA ASN A 243 2.11 -3.68 -4.28
C ASN A 243 3.27 -4.67 -4.43
N VAL A 244 3.60 -5.06 -5.68
CA VAL A 244 4.70 -5.97 -5.98
C VAL A 244 5.57 -5.41 -7.11
N ILE A 245 6.88 -5.35 -6.86
CA ILE A 245 7.87 -4.88 -7.81
C ILE A 245 8.81 -6.03 -8.20
N GLU A 246 9.07 -6.17 -9.49
CA GLU A 246 10.18 -6.95 -10.01
C GLU A 246 11.43 -6.06 -10.12
N SER A 247 12.48 -6.40 -9.37
CA SER A 247 13.76 -5.69 -9.37
C SER A 247 14.91 -6.69 -9.38
N ASN A 248 15.80 -6.59 -10.38
CA ASN A 248 16.97 -7.47 -10.53
C ASN A 248 16.64 -8.97 -10.45
N GLY A 249 15.53 -9.38 -11.08
CA GLY A 249 15.06 -10.77 -11.08
C GLY A 249 14.44 -11.24 -9.76
N LYS A 250 14.29 -10.36 -8.76
CA LYS A 250 13.60 -10.63 -7.50
C LYS A 250 12.21 -10.00 -7.51
N ILE A 251 11.28 -10.67 -6.86
CA ILE A 251 9.91 -10.20 -6.65
C ILE A 251 9.80 -9.70 -5.21
N ILE A 252 9.51 -8.42 -5.04
CA ILE A 252 9.56 -7.73 -3.74
C ILE A 252 8.17 -7.15 -3.45
N PRO A 253 7.47 -7.62 -2.39
CA PRO A 253 6.24 -7.00 -1.92
C PRO A 253 6.52 -5.68 -1.18
N LEU A 254 5.57 -4.75 -1.18
CA LEU A 254 5.70 -3.41 -0.61
C LEU A 254 4.38 -2.90 -0.01
N ASP A 255 4.46 -1.83 0.78
CA ASP A 255 3.31 -1.15 1.39
C ASP A 255 2.60 -2.02 2.43
N PHE A 256 3.32 -2.30 3.52
CA PHE A 256 2.87 -3.21 4.60
C PHE A 256 2.02 -2.52 5.68
N GLU A 257 1.27 -1.48 5.32
CA GLU A 257 0.48 -0.70 6.29
C GLU A 257 -0.62 -1.52 6.99
N PHE A 258 -1.12 -2.56 6.30
CA PHE A 258 -2.15 -3.48 6.76
C PHE A 258 -1.59 -4.83 7.24
N PHE A 259 -0.30 -4.90 7.53
CA PHE A 259 0.36 -6.13 8.00
C PHE A 259 -0.34 -6.73 9.23
N VAL A 260 -0.54 -8.05 9.20
CA VAL A 260 -1.10 -8.84 10.31
C VAL A 260 -0.17 -10.00 10.64
N GLU A 261 0.35 -10.02 11.87
CA GLU A 261 1.33 -11.01 12.31
C GLU A 261 0.76 -12.44 12.46
N ASN A 262 -0.49 -12.53 12.92
CA ASN A 262 -1.23 -13.79 13.05
C ASN A 262 -2.33 -13.86 11.98
N GLY A 263 -1.91 -13.70 10.72
CA GLY A 263 -2.75 -13.87 9.55
C GLY A 263 -3.12 -15.33 9.33
N LEU A 264 -4.07 -15.55 8.41
CA LEU A 264 -4.54 -16.87 7.99
C LEU A 264 -3.97 -17.19 6.62
N GLU A 265 -3.52 -18.44 6.40
CA GLU A 265 -3.05 -18.84 5.07
C GLU A 265 -4.11 -18.58 3.98
N HIS A 266 -3.64 -18.37 2.76
CA HIS A 266 -4.44 -17.97 1.60
C HIS A 266 -5.06 -16.56 1.63
N MET A 267 -5.13 -15.84 2.75
CA MET A 267 -5.79 -14.51 2.79
C MET A 267 -5.17 -13.51 1.81
N ASP A 268 -3.84 -13.47 1.72
CA ASP A 268 -3.15 -12.64 0.73
C ASP A 268 -3.42 -13.09 -0.72
N LEU A 269 -3.56 -14.39 -0.98
CA LEU A 269 -3.90 -14.89 -2.31
C LEU A 269 -5.35 -14.55 -2.69
N PHE A 270 -6.29 -14.71 -1.75
CA PHE A 270 -7.65 -14.21 -1.92
C PHE A 270 -7.64 -12.73 -2.24
N LYS A 271 -6.91 -11.92 -1.46
CA LYS A 271 -6.77 -10.48 -1.70
C LYS A 271 -6.25 -10.19 -3.11
N PHE A 272 -5.18 -10.85 -3.51
CA PHE A 272 -4.54 -10.65 -4.80
C PHE A 272 -5.49 -10.96 -5.97
N TYR A 273 -6.09 -12.14 -5.98
CA TYR A 273 -6.98 -12.58 -7.05
C TYR A 273 -8.31 -11.84 -7.02
N TYR A 274 -8.81 -11.47 -5.84
CA TYR A 274 -10.00 -10.63 -5.69
C TYR A 274 -9.79 -9.25 -6.31
N GLN A 275 -8.66 -8.60 -6.02
CA GLN A 275 -8.31 -7.30 -6.60
C GLN A 275 -8.11 -7.39 -8.12
N GLN A 276 -7.46 -8.46 -8.60
CA GLN A 276 -7.32 -8.69 -10.05
C GLN A 276 -8.68 -8.89 -10.72
N GLY A 277 -9.54 -9.74 -10.15
CA GLY A 277 -10.88 -10.00 -10.66
C GLY A 277 -11.73 -8.74 -10.68
N THR A 278 -11.78 -7.99 -9.58
CA THR A 278 -12.71 -6.88 -9.40
C THR A 278 -12.27 -5.58 -10.07
N LEU A 279 -10.97 -5.22 -10.03
CA LEU A 279 -10.47 -3.92 -10.51
C LEU A 279 -9.79 -3.99 -11.88
N ILE A 280 -9.21 -5.12 -12.26
CA ILE A 280 -8.54 -5.28 -13.56
C ILE A 280 -9.50 -5.92 -14.56
N ASN A 281 -10.15 -7.01 -14.17
CA ASN A 281 -11.02 -7.78 -15.06
C ASN A 281 -12.50 -7.40 -14.97
N ASN A 282 -12.88 -6.54 -14.00
CA ASN A 282 -14.25 -6.11 -13.74
C ASN A 282 -15.27 -7.25 -13.50
N LEU A 283 -14.82 -8.39 -12.99
CA LEU A 283 -15.68 -9.53 -12.65
C LEU A 283 -16.60 -9.19 -11.47
N ARG A 284 -17.79 -9.79 -11.45
CA ARG A 284 -18.83 -9.58 -10.41
C ARG A 284 -19.56 -10.88 -10.07
N GLY A 285 -20.19 -10.92 -8.89
CA GLY A 285 -21.10 -12.01 -8.49
C GLY A 285 -20.49 -13.41 -8.67
N SER A 286 -21.25 -14.30 -9.31
CA SER A 286 -20.86 -15.69 -9.54
C SER A 286 -19.65 -15.84 -10.47
N GLU A 287 -19.44 -14.91 -11.40
CA GLU A 287 -18.28 -14.93 -12.29
C GLU A 287 -16.98 -14.73 -11.50
N LEU A 288 -16.97 -13.77 -10.57
CA LEU A 288 -15.84 -13.55 -9.67
C LEU A 288 -15.60 -14.79 -8.78
N ILE A 289 -16.64 -15.35 -8.17
CA ILE A 289 -16.51 -16.55 -7.33
C ILE A 289 -15.90 -17.72 -8.12
N LYS A 290 -16.41 -18.00 -9.33
CA LYS A 290 -15.87 -19.05 -10.20
C LYS A 290 -14.40 -18.81 -10.55
N ASN A 291 -14.03 -17.55 -10.84
CA ASN A 291 -12.66 -17.19 -11.12
C ASN A 291 -11.74 -17.45 -9.91
N LEU A 292 -12.17 -17.09 -8.70
CA LEU A 292 -11.42 -17.32 -7.47
C LEU A 292 -11.26 -18.80 -7.16
N VAL A 293 -12.33 -19.60 -7.27
CA VAL A 293 -12.27 -21.07 -7.09
C VAL A 293 -11.25 -21.68 -8.04
N HIS A 294 -11.27 -21.29 -9.32
CA HIS A 294 -10.35 -21.79 -10.32
C HIS A 294 -8.89 -21.39 -10.07
N ALA A 295 -8.66 -20.14 -9.65
CA ALA A 295 -7.33 -19.60 -9.40
C ALA A 295 -6.69 -20.20 -8.13
N LEU A 296 -7.45 -20.29 -7.04
CA LEU A 296 -6.91 -20.65 -5.73
C LEU A 296 -6.87 -22.16 -5.51
N LYS A 297 -7.88 -22.92 -5.99
CA LYS A 297 -7.98 -24.38 -5.82
C LYS A 297 -7.80 -24.83 -4.37
N VAL A 298 -8.31 -24.04 -3.42
CA VAL A 298 -8.24 -24.35 -1.99
C VAL A 298 -9.43 -25.22 -1.57
N GLU A 299 -9.18 -26.11 -0.61
CA GLU A 299 -10.23 -26.86 0.08
C GLU A 299 -11.06 -25.90 0.97
N GLU A 300 -12.30 -26.29 1.27
CA GLU A 300 -13.27 -25.46 2.01
C GLU A 300 -13.36 -24.00 1.55
N PHE A 301 -13.26 -23.78 0.23
CA PHE A 301 -13.20 -22.45 -0.38
C PHE A 301 -14.27 -21.50 0.16
N ASP A 302 -15.52 -21.95 0.25
CA ASP A 302 -16.63 -21.08 0.68
C ASP A 302 -16.44 -20.61 2.13
N SER A 303 -15.88 -21.44 3.02
CA SER A 303 -15.58 -21.08 4.41
C SER A 303 -14.43 -20.09 4.50
N LEU A 304 -13.29 -20.34 3.82
CA LEU A 304 -12.17 -19.39 3.77
C LEU A 304 -12.58 -18.05 3.13
N PHE A 305 -13.34 -18.11 2.03
CA PHE A 305 -13.77 -16.92 1.33
C PHE A 305 -14.75 -16.10 2.17
N SER A 306 -15.59 -16.74 2.99
CA SER A 306 -16.45 -16.03 3.95
C SER A 306 -15.64 -15.23 4.98
N VAL A 307 -14.53 -15.79 5.48
CA VAL A 307 -13.61 -15.08 6.40
C VAL A 307 -12.96 -13.90 5.69
N PHE A 308 -12.47 -14.10 4.47
CA PHE A 308 -11.91 -13.03 3.65
C PHE A 308 -12.92 -11.89 3.41
N LEU A 309 -14.17 -12.20 3.06
CA LEU A 309 -15.22 -11.19 2.90
C LEU A 309 -15.50 -10.45 4.20
N GLY A 310 -15.48 -11.15 5.34
CA GLY A 310 -15.57 -10.52 6.67
C GLY A 310 -14.44 -9.51 6.92
N ILE A 311 -13.20 -9.85 6.57
CA ILE A 311 -12.05 -8.92 6.66
C ILE A 311 -12.30 -7.66 5.83
N GLU A 312 -12.73 -7.81 4.57
CA GLU A 312 -12.98 -6.66 3.68
C GLU A 312 -14.16 -5.80 4.16
N ILE A 313 -15.24 -6.42 4.67
CA ILE A 313 -16.40 -5.72 5.23
C ILE A 313 -15.98 -4.90 6.46
N VAL A 314 -15.26 -5.50 7.41
CA VAL A 314 -14.74 -4.82 8.61
C VAL A 314 -13.87 -3.63 8.22
N ARG A 315 -12.95 -3.82 7.26
CA ARG A 315 -12.05 -2.76 6.78
C ARG A 315 -12.84 -1.60 6.18
N LYS A 316 -13.75 -1.89 5.26
CA LYS A 316 -14.58 -0.87 4.60
C LYS A 316 -15.46 -0.13 5.59
N CYS A 317 -16.07 -0.82 6.55
CA CYS A 317 -16.86 -0.20 7.60
C CYS A 317 -16.02 0.78 8.45
N LYS A 318 -14.81 0.39 8.87
CA LYS A 318 -13.87 1.25 9.62
C LYS A 318 -13.41 2.48 8.81
N LEU A 319 -13.47 2.41 7.47
CA LEU A 319 -13.12 3.50 6.55
C LEU A 319 -14.35 4.29 6.04
N GLU A 320 -15.54 4.00 6.56
CA GLU A 320 -16.81 4.60 6.09
C GLU A 320 -17.08 4.37 4.59
N GLU A 321 -16.59 3.25 4.05
CA GLU A 321 -16.77 2.85 2.66
C GLU A 321 -17.93 1.86 2.48
N ASN A 322 -18.50 1.83 1.27
CA ASN A 322 -19.58 0.90 0.93
C ASN A 322 -19.05 -0.55 0.78
N PHE A 323 -19.68 -1.47 1.51
CA PHE A 323 -19.38 -2.91 1.51
C PHE A 323 -20.54 -3.80 1.02
N ALA A 324 -21.53 -3.22 0.34
CA ALA A 324 -22.70 -3.96 -0.16
C ALA A 324 -22.32 -5.06 -1.18
N PHE A 325 -21.24 -4.83 -1.94
CA PHE A 325 -20.73 -5.82 -2.89
C PHE A 325 -20.21 -7.07 -2.16
N GLU A 326 -19.41 -6.91 -1.11
CA GLU A 326 -18.90 -8.01 -0.31
C GLU A 326 -20.03 -8.77 0.40
N THR A 327 -21.01 -8.06 0.96
CA THR A 327 -22.21 -8.69 1.56
C THR A 327 -23.00 -9.48 0.51
N SER A 328 -23.16 -8.97 -0.70
CA SER A 328 -23.83 -9.69 -1.79
C SER A 328 -23.09 -10.99 -2.14
N LEU A 329 -21.75 -10.97 -2.18
CA LEU A 329 -20.97 -12.20 -2.41
C LEU A 329 -21.15 -13.20 -1.27
N LEU A 330 -21.15 -12.75 -0.02
CA LEU A 330 -21.35 -13.60 1.14
C LEU A 330 -22.72 -14.30 1.11
N ASN A 331 -23.79 -13.58 0.75
CA ASN A 331 -25.13 -14.16 0.60
C ASN A 331 -25.14 -15.30 -0.42
N MET A 332 -24.45 -15.12 -1.55
CA MET A 332 -24.33 -16.15 -2.59
C MET A 332 -23.58 -17.40 -2.12
N LEU A 333 -22.77 -17.33 -1.07
CA LEU A 333 -22.10 -18.50 -0.49
C LEU A 333 -23.04 -19.28 0.43
N VAL A 334 -23.85 -18.56 1.21
CA VAL A 334 -24.77 -19.15 2.20
C VAL A 334 -26.00 -19.79 1.55
N GLU A 335 -26.43 -19.28 0.40
CA GLU A 335 -27.60 -19.77 -0.35
C GLU A 335 -27.33 -21.02 -1.22
N LYS A 336 -26.08 -21.49 -1.31
CA LYS A 336 -25.73 -22.77 -1.97
C LYS A 336 -26.06 -23.95 -1.07
#